data_AF-A0A7R9MKU7-F1
#
_entry.id   AF-A0A7R9MKU7-F1
#
_cell.length_a   1.000
_cell.length_b   1.000
_cell.length_c   1.000
_cell.angle_alpha   90.00
_cell.angle_beta   90.00
_cell.angle_gamma   90.00
#
_symmetry.space_group_name_H-M   'P 1'
#
loop_
_entity.id
_entity.type
_entity.pdbx_description
1 polymer ?
#
loop_
_entity_poly.entity_id
_entity_poly.type
_entity_poly.pdbx_seq_one_letter_code
_entity_poly.pdbx_strand_id
1 'polypeptide(L)'
;RAVYHGSDIYLLDDPLAAVDAHVGQHLFQRVIGPKGLLRNTTRILATHHMEFLREADHILVLSEGRVVESGGYDELAERGVLSDHEFNESDNQSKGSGDQMSRQTSRVSESESTAQLLRQISMTQENEQKITENEVKNSQLIDKETEKFGSIKMSVYLDYLRRIPLIYTLIPFMSAFLFNACEVGANFWLNIWTTHNSTQVDNTFYLSVYLSAIVLEAMFVLTFQMMLRTGAVIAAGVLHKDMLSCILRTPLSFFDVTPLGRILNRFNRDFEQIDVRIPWCLGEALFHIIYFLYIVAIVVYMNAYMTILILIIVINLFVDFETIKSFKFHHSVTDL
;
A
#
# COMPACT_ATOMS: atom_id res chain seq x y z
N ARG A 1 24.65 -15.44 -2.76
CA ARG A 1 23.55 -16.44 -2.75
C ARG A 1 23.92 -17.74 -3.46
N ALA A 2 24.28 -17.74 -4.75
CA ALA A 2 24.61 -18.96 -5.49
C ALA A 2 25.73 -19.79 -4.83
N VAL A 3 26.88 -19.18 -4.53
CA VAL A 3 28.03 -19.85 -3.87
C VAL A 3 27.66 -20.50 -2.52
N TYR A 4 26.74 -19.88 -1.78
CA TYR A 4 26.33 -20.37 -0.45
C TYR A 4 25.44 -21.62 -0.55
N HIS A 5 24.81 -21.85 -1.69
CA HIS A 5 23.97 -23.03 -1.91
C HIS A 5 24.78 -24.33 -2.01
N GLY A 6 26.07 -24.26 -2.37
CA GLY A 6 26.94 -25.44 -2.39
C GLY A 6 26.59 -26.47 -3.48
N SER A 7 26.16 -26.01 -4.66
CA SER A 7 25.83 -26.89 -5.80
C SER A 7 27.05 -27.52 -6.46
N ASP A 8 26.87 -28.63 -7.18
CA ASP A 8 27.93 -29.29 -7.96
C ASP A 8 28.25 -28.57 -9.28
N ILE A 9 27.25 -27.88 -9.85
CA ILE A 9 27.34 -27.14 -11.12
C ILE A 9 26.89 -25.69 -10.89
N TYR A 10 27.70 -24.74 -11.38
CA TYR A 10 27.42 -23.32 -11.37
C TYR A 10 27.31 -22.79 -12.81
N LEU A 11 26.15 -22.24 -13.13
CA LEU A 11 25.92 -21.47 -14.37
C LEU A 11 25.93 -19.99 -13.99
N LEU A 12 26.92 -19.26 -14.50
CA LEU A 12 27.15 -17.85 -14.19
C LEU A 12 26.95 -17.04 -15.48
N ASP A 13 25.86 -16.28 -15.53
CA ASP A 13 25.53 -15.40 -16.65
C ASP A 13 25.98 -13.97 -16.33
N ASP A 14 27.13 -13.59 -16.90
CA ASP A 14 27.82 -12.32 -16.74
C ASP A 14 27.83 -11.72 -15.31
N PRO A 15 28.35 -12.45 -14.31
CA PRO A 15 28.30 -12.05 -12.90
C PRO A 15 29.19 -10.84 -12.57
N LEU A 16 30.06 -10.39 -13.49
CA LEU A 16 31.05 -9.35 -13.25
C LEU A 16 30.73 -8.02 -13.96
N ALA A 17 29.69 -7.95 -14.80
CA ALA A 17 29.37 -6.75 -15.59
C ALA A 17 29.05 -5.49 -14.76
N ALA A 18 28.50 -5.66 -13.55
CA ALA A 18 28.05 -4.56 -12.70
C ALA A 18 29.08 -4.13 -11.64
N VAL A 19 30.28 -4.75 -11.62
CA VAL A 19 31.33 -4.44 -10.65
C VAL A 19 32.52 -3.76 -11.32
N ASP A 20 33.22 -2.93 -10.57
CA ASP A 20 34.46 -2.30 -11.02
C ASP A 20 35.57 -3.35 -11.19
N ALA A 21 36.58 -3.05 -12.02
CA ALA A 21 37.64 -3.99 -12.37
C ALA A 21 38.38 -4.57 -11.16
N HIS A 22 38.62 -3.79 -10.10
CA HIS A 22 39.32 -4.26 -8.92
C HIS A 22 38.48 -5.27 -8.12
N VAL A 23 37.19 -4.96 -7.90
CA VAL A 23 36.26 -5.90 -7.25
C VAL A 23 36.03 -7.12 -8.13
N GLY A 24 35.93 -6.96 -9.45
CA GLY A 24 35.82 -8.04 -10.42
C GLY A 24 36.99 -9.02 -10.32
N GLN A 25 38.22 -8.51 -10.32
CA GLN A 25 39.42 -9.34 -10.19
C GLN A 25 39.49 -10.03 -8.82
N HIS A 26 39.10 -9.35 -7.75
CA HIS A 26 39.03 -9.94 -6.42
C HIS A 26 37.98 -11.07 -6.33
N LEU A 27 36.79 -10.87 -6.90
CA LEU A 27 35.74 -11.90 -6.99
C LEU A 27 36.20 -13.07 -7.84
N PHE A 28 36.85 -12.81 -8.97
CA PHE A 28 37.38 -13.85 -9.83
C PHE A 28 38.41 -14.69 -9.09
N GLN A 29 39.45 -14.09 -8.50
CA GLN A 29 40.53 -14.83 -7.84
C GLN A 29 40.07 -15.62 -6.60
N ARG A 30 39.16 -15.06 -5.79
CA ARG A 30 38.73 -15.69 -4.54
C ARG A 30 37.54 -16.64 -4.68
N VAL A 31 36.75 -16.53 -5.76
CA VAL A 31 35.51 -17.30 -5.91
C VAL A 31 35.52 -18.14 -7.17
N ILE A 32 35.60 -17.52 -8.35
CA ILE A 32 35.30 -18.16 -9.64
C ILE A 32 36.51 -18.89 -10.22
N GLY A 33 37.68 -18.26 -10.14
CA GLY A 33 38.93 -18.72 -10.75
C GLY A 33 39.49 -19.99 -10.10
N PRO A 34 40.61 -20.51 -10.64
CA PRO A 34 41.17 -21.80 -10.26
C PRO A 34 41.63 -21.86 -8.79
N LYS A 35 41.95 -20.71 -8.19
CA LYS A 35 42.35 -20.58 -6.78
C LYS A 35 41.16 -20.28 -5.84
N GLY A 36 39.97 -20.10 -6.40
CA GLY A 36 38.79 -19.66 -5.67
C GLY A 36 38.08 -20.77 -4.90
N LEU A 37 37.02 -20.36 -4.20
CA LEU A 37 36.12 -21.25 -3.46
C LEU A 37 35.48 -22.33 -4.36
N LEU A 38 35.17 -22.01 -5.62
CA LEU A 38 34.49 -22.92 -6.54
C LEU A 38 35.44 -23.87 -7.28
N ARG A 39 36.74 -23.91 -6.93
CA ARG A 39 37.77 -24.65 -7.67
C ARG A 39 37.45 -26.12 -7.96
N ASN A 40 36.74 -26.80 -7.06
CA ASN A 40 36.42 -28.24 -7.15
C ASN A 40 35.01 -28.52 -7.71
N THR A 41 34.33 -27.51 -8.25
CA THR A 41 32.97 -27.64 -8.80
C THR A 41 32.96 -27.33 -10.30
N THR A 42 31.96 -27.81 -11.03
CA THR A 42 31.81 -27.49 -12.45
C THR A 42 31.30 -26.06 -12.59
N ARG A 43 32.00 -25.23 -13.38
CA ARG A 43 31.69 -23.81 -13.54
C ARG A 43 31.56 -23.50 -15.03
N ILE A 44 30.43 -22.93 -15.43
CA ILE A 44 30.21 -22.38 -16.77
C ILE A 44 29.98 -20.88 -16.60
N LEU A 45 30.89 -20.10 -17.17
CA LEU A 45 30.86 -18.64 -17.11
C LEU A 45 30.61 -18.08 -18.51
N ALA A 46 29.47 -17.42 -18.69
CA ALA A 46 29.26 -16.54 -19.83
C ALA A 46 29.77 -15.15 -19.43
N THR A 47 30.69 -14.58 -20.21
CA THR A 47 31.28 -13.27 -19.90
C THR A 47 31.71 -12.56 -21.19
N HIS A 48 31.59 -11.24 -21.19
CA HIS A 48 32.18 -10.37 -22.21
C HIS A 48 33.61 -9.92 -21.86
N HIS A 49 34.07 -10.18 -20.63
CA HIS A 49 35.39 -9.76 -20.15
C HIS A 49 36.49 -10.73 -20.61
N MET A 50 37.26 -10.33 -21.62
CA MET A 50 38.31 -11.15 -22.22
C MET A 50 39.49 -11.44 -21.26
N GLU A 51 39.69 -10.60 -20.25
CA GLU A 51 40.77 -10.73 -19.24
C GLU A 51 40.75 -12.06 -18.49
N PHE A 52 39.57 -12.64 -18.28
CA PHE A 52 39.40 -13.87 -17.52
C PHE A 52 39.50 -15.14 -18.38
N LEU A 53 39.48 -15.00 -19.72
CA LEU A 53 39.52 -16.14 -20.64
C LEU A 53 40.82 -16.93 -20.55
N ARG A 54 41.93 -16.28 -20.18
CA ARG A 54 43.24 -16.94 -20.01
C ARG A 54 43.28 -17.97 -18.90
N GLU A 55 42.42 -17.84 -17.88
CA GLU A 55 42.34 -18.77 -16.76
C GLU A 55 41.25 -19.84 -16.95
N ALA A 56 40.58 -19.87 -18.11
CA ALA A 56 39.54 -20.84 -18.41
C ALA A 56 40.12 -22.16 -18.93
N ASP A 57 39.55 -23.27 -18.47
CA ASP A 57 39.95 -24.62 -18.92
C ASP A 57 39.49 -24.89 -20.37
N HIS A 58 38.34 -24.35 -20.76
CA HIS A 58 37.76 -24.51 -22.09
C HIS A 58 36.88 -23.31 -22.43
N ILE A 59 37.00 -22.81 -23.66
CA ILE A 59 36.26 -21.63 -24.16
C ILE A 59 35.39 -22.07 -25.32
N LEU A 60 34.11 -21.65 -25.30
CA LEU A 60 33.16 -21.84 -26.40
C LEU A 60 32.82 -20.47 -26.99
N VAL A 61 33.10 -20.28 -28.27
CA VAL A 61 32.76 -19.06 -29.01
C VAL A 61 31.43 -19.26 -29.72
N LEU A 62 30.43 -18.48 -29.33
CA LEU A 62 29.09 -18.50 -29.90
C LEU A 62 28.91 -17.34 -30.86
N SER A 63 28.40 -17.61 -32.07
CA SER A 63 27.95 -16.59 -33.03
C SER A 63 26.64 -17.04 -33.67
N GLU A 64 25.67 -16.13 -33.79
CA GLU A 64 24.36 -16.38 -34.39
C GLU A 64 23.64 -17.63 -33.83
N GLY A 65 23.79 -17.89 -32.53
CA GLY A 65 23.17 -19.04 -31.86
C GLY A 65 23.82 -20.40 -32.20
N ARG A 66 25.01 -20.40 -32.83
CA ARG A 66 25.81 -21.60 -33.10
C ARG A 66 27.19 -21.48 -32.46
N VAL A 67 27.75 -22.61 -32.03
CA VAL A 67 29.15 -22.67 -31.60
C VAL A 67 30.02 -22.62 -32.86
N VAL A 68 30.80 -21.55 -33.00
CA VAL A 68 31.70 -21.35 -34.14
C VAL A 68 33.04 -22.04 -33.87
N GLU A 69 33.58 -21.88 -32.67
CA GLU A 69 34.86 -22.44 -32.26
C GLU A 69 34.82 -22.87 -30.79
N SER A 70 35.68 -23.83 -30.45
CA SER A 70 35.82 -24.36 -29.09
C SER A 70 37.24 -24.84 -28.87
N GLY A 71 37.87 -24.50 -27.74
CA GLY A 71 39.25 -24.88 -27.47
C GLY A 71 39.81 -24.25 -26.21
N GLY A 72 41.09 -24.50 -25.94
CA GLY A 72 41.84 -23.73 -24.95
C GLY A 72 42.15 -22.31 -25.44
N TYR A 73 42.58 -21.42 -24.54
CA TYR A 73 42.93 -20.04 -24.91
C TYR A 73 44.02 -19.99 -26.00
N ASP A 74 45.11 -20.74 -25.81
CA ASP A 74 46.25 -20.73 -26.74
C ASP A 74 45.86 -21.24 -28.13
N GLU A 75 45.04 -22.29 -28.20
CA GLU A 75 44.54 -22.85 -29.47
C GLU A 75 43.64 -21.86 -30.23
N LEU A 76 42.81 -21.11 -29.51
CA LEU A 76 41.91 -20.10 -30.11
C LEU A 76 42.65 -18.81 -30.48
N ALA A 77 43.71 -18.47 -29.74
CA ALA A 77 44.60 -17.36 -30.07
C ALA A 77 45.40 -17.64 -31.35
N GLU A 78 45.96 -18.84 -31.51
CA GLU A 78 46.67 -19.25 -32.73
C GLU A 78 45.77 -19.27 -33.98
N ARG A 79 44.47 -19.54 -33.81
CA ARG A 79 43.47 -19.50 -34.89
C ARG A 79 43.00 -18.08 -35.23
N GLY A 80 43.46 -17.05 -34.53
CA GLY A 80 43.12 -15.65 -34.77
C GLY A 80 41.69 -15.25 -34.35
N VAL A 81 40.96 -16.15 -33.69
CA VAL A 81 39.58 -15.91 -33.22
C VAL A 81 39.56 -14.93 -32.06
N LEU A 82 40.61 -14.94 -31.24
CA LEU A 82 40.87 -14.02 -30.14
C LEU A 82 41.98 -13.05 -30.57
N SER A 83 41.69 -12.14 -31.50
CA SER A 83 42.69 -11.16 -31.97
C SER A 83 43.12 -10.23 -30.82
N ASP A 84 44.43 -10.06 -30.64
CA ASP A 84 45.14 -9.25 -29.61
C ASP A 84 44.84 -7.72 -29.60
N HIS A 85 43.71 -7.27 -30.16
CA HIS A 85 43.46 -5.84 -30.38
C HIS A 85 42.81 -5.07 -29.21
N GLU A 86 42.48 -5.71 -28.08
CA GLU A 86 41.83 -5.03 -26.94
C GLU A 86 42.63 -5.05 -25.62
N PHE A 87 43.83 -5.66 -25.60
CA PHE A 87 44.61 -5.86 -24.35
C PHE A 87 45.66 -4.77 -24.02
N ASN A 88 45.93 -3.82 -24.91
CA ASN A 88 47.13 -2.97 -24.80
C ASN A 88 46.92 -1.55 -24.22
N GLU A 89 45.73 -1.17 -23.74
CA GLU A 89 45.51 0.19 -23.19
C GLU A 89 45.56 0.32 -21.66
N SER A 90 45.63 -0.77 -20.88
CA SER A 90 45.48 -0.68 -19.42
C SER A 90 46.74 -0.96 -18.57
N ASP A 91 47.84 -1.46 -19.15
CA ASP A 91 48.94 -2.05 -18.34
C ASP A 91 50.21 -1.19 -18.21
N ASN A 92 50.13 0.13 -18.49
CA ASN A 92 51.31 1.00 -18.51
C ASN A 92 51.31 2.16 -17.50
N GLN A 93 50.71 1.97 -16.32
CA GLN A 93 50.97 2.81 -15.15
C GLN A 93 50.92 2.01 -13.86
N SER A 94 52.11 1.70 -13.32
CA SER A 94 52.48 1.52 -11.90
C SER A 94 53.38 0.29 -11.62
N LYS A 95 54.66 0.40 -12.03
CA LYS A 95 55.76 -0.27 -11.34
C LYS A 95 56.64 0.77 -10.66
N GLY A 96 56.68 0.74 -9.33
CA GLY A 96 57.60 1.56 -8.54
C GLY A 96 57.59 1.17 -7.07
N SER A 97 58.65 0.45 -6.67
CA SER A 97 59.25 0.37 -5.31
C SER A 97 58.40 -0.27 -4.20
N GLY A 98 58.76 -1.37 -3.53
CA GLY A 98 60.08 -1.88 -3.19
C GLY A 98 60.64 -1.15 -1.98
N ASP A 99 60.29 -1.56 -0.76
CA ASP A 99 61.21 -1.44 0.38
C ASP A 99 60.95 -2.44 1.51
N GLN A 100 62.04 -2.94 2.07
CA GLN A 100 62.14 -3.89 3.18
C GLN A 100 62.26 -3.13 4.51
N MET A 101 61.69 -3.65 5.61
CA MET A 101 62.30 -3.43 6.93
C MET A 101 61.93 -4.53 7.92
N SER A 102 62.96 -5.06 8.58
CA SER A 102 62.90 -6.13 9.57
C SER A 102 62.79 -5.61 11.01
N ARG A 103 62.44 -6.53 11.92
CA ARG A 103 62.74 -6.58 13.37
C ARG A 103 62.11 -5.52 14.28
N GLN A 104 61.28 -5.99 15.23
CA GLN A 104 61.75 -6.12 16.62
C GLN A 104 60.84 -7.05 17.45
N THR A 105 61.45 -8.09 18.02
CA THR A 105 60.89 -8.96 19.05
C THR A 105 61.00 -8.31 20.42
N SER A 106 59.89 -8.21 21.16
CA SER A 106 59.88 -7.86 22.59
C SER A 106 58.96 -8.83 23.33
N ARG A 107 59.56 -9.68 24.16
CA ARG A 107 58.88 -10.54 25.15
C ARG A 107 58.24 -9.66 26.23
N VAL A 108 56.94 -9.76 26.45
CA VAL A 108 56.30 -9.32 27.71
C VAL A 108 55.24 -10.34 28.12
N SER A 109 55.30 -10.67 29.41
CA SER A 109 54.66 -11.69 30.21
C SER A 109 53.16 -11.95 29.94
N GLU A 110 52.84 -13.23 29.74
CA GLU A 110 51.49 -13.80 29.84
C GLU A 110 51.12 -14.01 31.31
N SER A 111 50.06 -13.35 31.79
CA SER A 111 49.05 -13.98 32.68
C SER A 111 47.91 -13.06 33.15
N GLU A 112 47.93 -11.74 32.90
CA GLU A 112 46.86 -10.83 33.39
C GLU A 112 45.97 -10.20 32.30
N SER A 113 46.27 -10.38 31.00
CA SER A 113 45.56 -9.67 29.91
C SER A 113 44.32 -10.39 29.36
N THR A 114 44.13 -11.68 29.63
CA THR A 114 43.02 -12.46 29.03
C THR A 114 41.65 -12.04 29.59
N ALA A 115 41.57 -11.68 30.88
CA ALA A 115 40.34 -11.18 31.47
C ALA A 115 39.97 -9.77 30.99
N GLN A 116 40.96 -8.90 30.73
CA GLN A 116 40.73 -7.58 30.18
C GLN A 116 40.40 -7.64 28.68
N LEU A 117 41.06 -8.51 27.91
CA LEU A 117 40.76 -8.77 26.50
C LEU A 117 39.36 -9.36 26.32
N LEU A 118 38.96 -10.34 27.14
CA LEU A 118 37.61 -10.91 27.08
C LEU A 118 36.52 -9.88 27.43
N ARG A 119 36.81 -8.96 28.37
CA ARG A 119 35.91 -7.86 28.73
C ARG A 119 35.83 -6.80 27.63
N GLN A 120 36.92 -6.55 26.92
CA GLN A 120 36.96 -5.63 25.81
C GLN A 120 36.28 -6.22 24.56
N ILE A 121 36.43 -7.53 24.32
CA ILE A 121 35.72 -8.25 23.23
C ILE A 121 34.21 -8.28 23.49
N SER A 122 33.77 -8.52 24.73
CA SER A 122 32.34 -8.52 25.07
C SER A 122 31.70 -7.13 25.00
N MET A 123 32.41 -6.06 25.40
CA MET A 123 31.95 -4.68 25.19
C MET A 123 31.95 -4.25 23.71
N THR A 124 32.85 -4.81 22.89
CA THR A 124 32.88 -4.55 21.44
C THR A 124 31.73 -5.27 20.72
N GLN A 125 31.39 -6.49 21.15
CA GLN A 125 30.25 -7.25 20.61
C GLN A 125 28.89 -6.61 20.95
N GLU A 126 28.71 -6.08 22.17
CA GLU A 126 27.50 -5.32 22.53
C GLU A 126 27.38 -4.00 21.75
N ASN A 127 28.50 -3.32 21.49
CA ASN A 127 28.49 -2.11 20.66
C ASN A 127 28.28 -2.42 19.19
N GLU A 128 28.86 -3.49 18.63
CA GLU A 128 28.61 -3.94 17.26
C GLU A 128 27.14 -4.35 17.07
N GLN A 129 26.52 -5.04 18.03
CA GLN A 129 25.09 -5.35 18.01
C GLN A 129 24.19 -4.11 18.11
N LYS A 130 24.54 -3.14 18.96
CA LYS A 130 23.78 -1.86 19.05
C LYS A 130 23.98 -0.96 17.83
N ILE A 131 25.16 -0.98 17.22
CA ILE A 131 25.44 -0.26 15.96
C ILE A 131 24.67 -0.94 14.83
N THR A 132 24.68 -2.28 14.73
CA THR A 132 23.88 -2.98 13.71
C THR A 132 22.38 -2.86 13.92
N GLU A 133 21.84 -2.86 15.14
CA GLU A 133 20.41 -2.63 15.37
C GLU A 133 19.97 -1.21 14.98
N ASN A 134 20.79 -0.19 15.29
CA ASN A 134 20.50 1.19 14.90
C ASN A 134 20.73 1.44 13.41
N GLU A 135 21.72 0.81 12.79
CA GLU A 135 21.94 0.84 11.34
C GLU A 135 20.85 0.09 10.58
N VAL A 136 20.35 -1.04 11.07
CA VAL A 136 19.22 -1.78 10.48
C VAL A 136 17.91 -0.99 10.61
N LYS A 137 17.71 -0.25 11.72
CA LYS A 137 16.59 0.70 11.85
C LYS A 137 16.70 1.90 10.89
N ASN A 138 17.91 2.42 10.67
CA ASN A 138 18.16 3.52 9.72
C ASN A 138 18.23 3.05 8.26
N SER A 139 18.48 1.76 8.02
CA SER A 139 18.55 1.13 6.69
C SER A 139 17.19 0.62 6.20
N GLN A 140 16.15 0.60 7.04
CA GLN A 140 14.79 0.32 6.59
C GLN A 140 14.27 1.53 5.82
N LEU A 141 14.54 1.53 4.51
CA LEU A 141 14.00 2.52 3.58
C LEU A 141 12.48 2.48 3.55
N ILE A 142 11.86 1.36 3.90
CA ILE A 142 10.41 1.20 3.87
C ILE A 142 9.77 1.67 5.19
N ASP A 143 9.08 2.80 5.14
CA ASP A 143 8.30 3.30 6.28
C ASP A 143 7.14 2.35 6.61
N LYS A 144 6.98 2.03 7.89
CA LYS A 144 5.79 1.31 8.39
C LYS A 144 4.59 2.26 8.42
N GLU A 145 3.45 1.76 7.98
CA GLU A 145 2.22 2.53 7.94
C GLU A 145 1.74 2.88 9.36
N THR A 146 1.51 4.17 9.62
CA THR A 146 1.03 4.65 10.91
C THR A 146 -0.46 4.86 10.86
N GLU A 147 -1.20 4.06 11.64
CA GLU A 147 -2.64 4.21 11.80
C GLU A 147 -2.93 5.26 12.88
N LYS A 148 -3.78 6.25 12.55
CA LYS A 148 -4.25 7.22 13.54
C LYS A 148 -5.48 6.65 14.23
N PHE A 149 -5.35 6.33 15.52
CA PHE A 149 -6.47 5.94 16.37
C PHE A 149 -7.23 7.18 16.85
N GLY A 150 -8.56 7.19 16.72
CA GLY A 150 -9.43 8.27 17.20
C GLY A 150 -10.61 8.59 16.30
N SER A 151 -11.34 9.66 16.62
CA SER A 151 -12.46 10.15 15.81
C SER A 151 -11.98 10.94 14.59
N ILE A 152 -12.69 10.79 13.47
CA ILE A 152 -12.42 11.52 12.24
C ILE A 152 -12.90 12.97 12.39
N LYS A 153 -12.06 13.94 12.02
CA LYS A 153 -12.41 15.36 12.05
C LYS A 153 -13.57 15.65 11.09
N MET A 154 -14.53 16.48 11.52
CA MET A 154 -15.68 16.88 10.68
C MET A 154 -15.27 17.56 9.36
N SER A 155 -14.10 18.22 9.36
CA SER A 155 -13.51 18.82 8.15
C SER A 155 -13.33 17.81 7.02
N VAL A 156 -13.03 16.54 7.33
CA VAL A 156 -12.84 15.49 6.31
C VAL A 156 -14.15 15.18 5.59
N TYR A 157 -15.26 15.10 6.32
CA TYR A 157 -16.58 14.90 5.71
C TYR A 157 -17.00 16.12 4.87
N LEU A 158 -16.73 17.33 5.37
CA LEU A 158 -17.02 18.56 4.63
C LEU A 158 -16.19 18.69 3.36
N ASP A 159 -14.92 18.26 3.39
CA ASP A 159 -14.06 18.24 2.20
C ASP A 159 -14.58 17.26 1.13
N TYR A 160 -15.14 16.12 1.54
CA TYR A 160 -15.81 15.20 0.60
C TYR A 160 -17.07 15.84 0.00
N LEU A 161 -17.95 16.38 0.84
CA LEU A 161 -19.19 17.03 0.39
C LEU A 161 -18.93 18.25 -0.51
N ARG A 162 -17.84 18.99 -0.28
CA ARG A 162 -17.46 20.16 -1.09
C ARG A 162 -17.09 19.80 -2.54
N ARG A 163 -16.71 18.54 -2.79
CA ARG A 163 -16.42 18.03 -4.14
C ARG A 163 -17.68 17.63 -4.90
N ILE A 164 -18.82 17.51 -4.22
CA ILE A 164 -20.12 17.23 -4.83
C ILE A 164 -20.73 18.55 -5.32
N PRO A 165 -21.14 18.66 -6.60
CA PRO A 165 -21.83 19.86 -7.07
C PRO A 165 -23.15 20.09 -6.35
N LEU A 166 -23.50 21.36 -6.11
CA LEU A 166 -24.64 21.76 -5.28
C LEU A 166 -26.00 21.17 -5.76
N ILE A 167 -26.17 20.96 -7.06
CA ILE A 167 -27.40 20.36 -7.62
C ILE A 167 -27.65 18.95 -7.07
N TYR A 168 -26.58 18.16 -6.89
CA TYR A 168 -26.65 16.79 -6.39
C TYR A 168 -26.75 16.71 -4.87
N THR A 169 -26.67 17.83 -4.16
CA THR A 169 -27.00 17.90 -2.73
C THR A 169 -28.42 18.44 -2.53
N LEU A 170 -28.80 19.52 -3.22
CA LEU A 170 -30.11 20.15 -3.08
C LEU A 170 -31.27 19.27 -3.55
N ILE A 171 -31.17 18.60 -4.71
CA ILE A 171 -32.27 17.78 -5.25
C ILE A 171 -32.61 16.61 -4.31
N PRO A 172 -31.64 15.82 -3.78
CA PRO A 172 -31.93 14.82 -2.76
C PRO A 172 -32.63 15.39 -1.53
N PHE A 173 -32.15 16.50 -0.95
CA PHE A 173 -32.81 17.11 0.21
C PHE A 173 -34.28 17.46 -0.08
N MET A 174 -34.56 18.06 -1.23
CA MET A 174 -35.92 18.39 -1.65
C MET A 174 -36.76 17.13 -1.91
N SER A 175 -36.20 16.11 -2.55
CA SER A 175 -36.89 14.85 -2.85
C SER A 175 -37.23 14.09 -1.56
N ALA A 176 -36.32 14.08 -0.58
CA ALA A 176 -36.56 13.47 0.73
C ALA A 176 -37.69 14.20 1.47
N PHE A 177 -37.70 15.53 1.45
CA PHE A 177 -38.78 16.31 2.06
C PHE A 177 -40.15 16.02 1.39
N LEU A 178 -40.21 16.02 0.06
CA LEU A 178 -41.43 15.73 -0.70
C LEU A 178 -41.92 14.29 -0.49
N PHE A 179 -41.00 13.33 -0.39
CA PHE A 179 -41.33 11.94 -0.03
C PHE A 179 -42.06 11.88 1.30
N ASN A 180 -41.49 12.45 2.37
CA ASN A 180 -42.09 12.46 3.71
C ASN A 180 -43.46 13.16 3.72
N ALA A 181 -43.58 14.29 3.02
CA ALA A 181 -44.84 15.02 2.91
C ALA A 181 -45.91 14.20 2.19
N CYS A 182 -45.55 13.51 1.10
CA CYS A 182 -46.46 12.64 0.35
C CYS A 182 -46.90 11.44 1.20
N GLU A 183 -45.98 10.81 1.93
CA GLU A 183 -46.25 9.67 2.81
C GLU A 183 -47.30 10.01 3.87
N VAL A 184 -47.20 11.17 4.52
CA VAL A 184 -48.24 11.59 5.50
C VAL A 184 -49.51 12.00 4.81
N GLY A 185 -49.43 12.67 3.66
CA GLY A 185 -50.61 12.96 2.85
C GLY A 185 -51.39 11.68 2.51
N ALA A 186 -50.69 10.62 2.11
CA ALA A 186 -51.26 9.31 1.81
C ALA A 186 -51.86 8.64 3.05
N ASN A 187 -51.18 8.68 4.19
CA ASN A 187 -51.69 8.15 5.45
C ASN A 187 -52.92 8.92 5.96
N PHE A 188 -52.92 10.25 5.86
CA PHE A 188 -54.06 11.09 6.21
C PHE A 188 -55.24 10.84 5.26
N TRP A 189 -54.97 10.67 3.97
CA TRP A 189 -55.98 10.28 2.98
C TRP A 189 -56.61 8.93 3.32
N LEU A 190 -55.81 7.94 3.75
CA LEU A 190 -56.30 6.64 4.21
C LEU A 190 -57.19 6.77 5.46
N ASN A 191 -56.85 7.67 6.38
CA ASN A 191 -57.69 7.97 7.55
C ASN A 191 -59.07 8.53 7.14
N ILE A 192 -59.12 9.45 6.17
CA ILE A 192 -60.38 9.98 5.62
C ILE A 192 -61.17 8.87 4.93
N TRP A 193 -60.52 8.08 4.07
CA TRP A 193 -61.16 7.00 3.33
C TRP A 193 -61.81 5.97 4.27
N THR A 194 -61.11 5.57 5.32
CA THR A 194 -61.64 4.60 6.31
C THR A 194 -62.80 5.14 7.13
N THR A 195 -62.84 6.45 7.41
CA THR A 195 -63.92 7.09 8.18
C THR A 195 -65.18 7.33 7.34
N HIS A 196 -65.03 7.72 6.07
CA HIS A 196 -66.14 8.00 5.15
C HIS A 196 -66.74 6.76 4.48
N ASN A 197 -66.14 5.57 4.65
CA ASN A 197 -66.60 4.34 4.01
C ASN A 197 -67.93 3.77 4.56
N SER A 198 -68.64 4.53 5.41
CA SER A 198 -69.93 4.17 5.98
C SER A 198 -71.13 4.54 5.10
N THR A 199 -70.95 5.35 4.04
CA THR A 199 -72.06 5.77 3.14
C THR A 199 -71.65 5.88 1.67
N GLN A 200 -71.88 4.84 0.85
CA GLN A 200 -72.06 4.90 -0.62
C GLN A 200 -71.11 5.75 -1.49
N VAL A 201 -69.91 6.14 -1.04
CA VAL A 201 -68.94 6.88 -1.89
C VAL A 201 -68.18 5.89 -2.79
N ASP A 202 -67.83 6.35 -4.00
CA ASP A 202 -67.12 5.53 -5.01
C ASP A 202 -65.70 5.17 -4.54
N ASN A 203 -65.54 3.92 -4.07
CA ASN A 203 -64.26 3.39 -3.59
C ASN A 203 -63.14 3.46 -4.64
N THR A 204 -63.50 3.50 -5.93
CA THR A 204 -62.55 3.64 -7.03
C THR A 204 -61.78 4.96 -6.95
N PHE A 205 -62.46 6.05 -6.56
CA PHE A 205 -61.85 7.37 -6.45
C PHE A 205 -60.78 7.40 -5.34
N TYR A 206 -61.13 6.97 -4.13
CA TYR A 206 -60.19 6.97 -2.99
C TYR A 206 -58.96 6.08 -3.25
N LEU A 207 -59.18 4.90 -3.84
CA LEU A 207 -58.11 3.99 -4.22
C LEU A 207 -57.19 4.64 -5.27
N SER A 208 -57.75 5.32 -6.28
CA SER A 208 -56.95 5.95 -7.33
C SER A 208 -56.02 7.05 -6.80
N VAL A 209 -56.51 7.88 -5.87
CA VAL A 209 -55.70 8.94 -5.23
C VAL A 209 -54.58 8.30 -4.38
N TYR A 210 -54.90 7.29 -3.60
CA TYR A 210 -53.91 6.58 -2.78
C TYR A 210 -52.82 5.91 -3.63
N LEU A 211 -53.20 5.22 -4.71
CA LEU A 211 -52.23 4.62 -5.65
C LEU A 211 -51.35 5.68 -6.32
N SER A 212 -51.92 6.85 -6.67
CA SER A 212 -51.13 7.94 -7.25
C SER A 212 -50.08 8.48 -6.27
N ALA A 213 -50.41 8.56 -4.98
CA ALA A 213 -49.47 8.98 -3.94
C ALA A 213 -48.30 7.99 -3.79
N ILE A 214 -48.58 6.68 -3.78
CA ILE A 214 -47.53 5.64 -3.75
C ILE A 214 -46.59 5.75 -4.95
N VAL A 215 -47.15 6.01 -6.15
CA VAL A 215 -46.32 6.20 -7.35
C VAL A 215 -45.45 7.45 -7.23
N LEU A 216 -45.97 8.57 -6.69
CA LEU A 216 -45.17 9.76 -6.43
C LEU A 216 -44.06 9.51 -5.40
N GLU A 217 -44.35 8.81 -4.33
CA GLU A 217 -43.36 8.41 -3.31
C GLU A 217 -42.23 7.58 -3.94
N ALA A 218 -42.58 6.58 -4.76
CA ALA A 218 -41.61 5.78 -5.49
C ALA A 218 -40.73 6.63 -6.41
N MET A 219 -41.30 7.64 -7.07
CA MET A 219 -40.55 8.57 -7.92
C MET A 219 -39.61 9.47 -7.11
N PHE A 220 -40.04 9.96 -5.94
CA PHE A 220 -39.20 10.79 -5.08
C PHE A 220 -38.03 10.00 -4.48
N VAL A 221 -38.26 8.78 -3.98
CA VAL A 221 -37.16 7.95 -3.45
C VAL A 221 -36.19 7.53 -4.55
N LEU A 222 -36.67 7.24 -5.77
CA LEU A 222 -35.81 6.94 -6.90
C LEU A 222 -34.95 8.15 -7.28
N THR A 223 -35.54 9.35 -7.34
CA THR A 223 -34.84 10.60 -7.62
C THR A 223 -33.78 10.88 -6.56
N PHE A 224 -34.12 10.71 -5.28
CA PHE A 224 -33.18 10.83 -4.16
C PHE A 224 -31.96 9.92 -4.35
N GLN A 225 -32.19 8.62 -4.56
CA GLN A 225 -31.12 7.62 -4.68
C GLN A 225 -30.24 7.85 -5.92
N MET A 226 -30.85 8.16 -7.06
CA MET A 226 -30.11 8.39 -8.32
C MET A 226 -29.24 9.65 -8.25
N MET A 227 -29.79 10.76 -7.74
CA MET A 227 -29.05 12.02 -7.62
C MET A 227 -27.90 11.92 -6.62
N LEU A 228 -28.13 11.27 -5.47
CA LEU A 228 -27.08 11.07 -4.47
C LEU A 228 -25.94 10.18 -4.99
N ARG A 229 -26.26 9.07 -5.66
CA ARG A 229 -25.26 8.19 -6.29
C ARG A 229 -24.47 8.90 -7.39
N THR A 230 -25.14 9.69 -8.21
CA THR A 230 -24.46 10.48 -9.26
C THR A 230 -23.51 11.51 -8.64
N GLY A 231 -23.95 12.23 -7.61
CA GLY A 231 -23.10 13.17 -6.88
C GLY A 231 -21.86 12.51 -6.26
N ALA A 232 -22.03 11.32 -5.71
CA ALA A 232 -20.93 10.53 -5.17
C ALA A 232 -19.91 10.09 -6.22
N VAL A 233 -20.36 9.58 -7.38
CA VAL A 233 -19.47 9.20 -8.49
C VAL A 233 -18.67 10.41 -8.99
N ILE A 234 -19.28 11.60 -9.01
CA ILE A 234 -18.56 12.84 -9.37
C ILE A 234 -17.48 13.15 -8.33
N ALA A 235 -17.80 13.10 -7.03
CA ALA A 235 -16.82 13.37 -5.97
C ALA A 235 -15.67 12.35 -5.99
N ALA A 236 -15.98 11.07 -6.18
CA ALA A 236 -15.01 10.00 -6.39
C ALA A 236 -14.07 10.30 -7.57
N GLY A 237 -14.63 10.67 -8.73
CA GLY A 237 -13.84 11.02 -9.91
C GLY A 237 -12.89 12.21 -9.70
N VAL A 238 -13.36 13.24 -8.99
CA VAL A 238 -12.51 14.39 -8.61
C VAL A 238 -11.39 13.94 -7.68
N LEU A 239 -11.71 13.17 -6.64
CA LEU A 239 -10.72 12.70 -5.67
C LEU A 239 -9.68 11.78 -6.32
N HIS A 240 -10.10 10.91 -7.23
CA HIS A 240 -9.22 10.02 -7.97
C HIS A 240 -8.24 10.80 -8.85
N LYS A 241 -8.75 11.82 -9.56
CA LYS A 241 -7.93 12.70 -10.39
C LYS A 241 -6.92 13.50 -9.56
N ASP A 242 -7.35 14.02 -8.41
CA ASP A 242 -6.47 14.74 -7.48
C ASP A 242 -5.35 13.81 -6.97
N MET A 243 -5.70 12.61 -6.53
CA MET A 243 -4.73 11.63 -6.03
C MET A 243 -3.73 11.20 -7.11
N LEU A 244 -4.23 10.91 -8.32
CA LEU A 244 -3.39 10.56 -9.46
C LEU A 244 -2.44 11.70 -9.83
N SER A 245 -2.94 12.94 -9.89
CA SER A 245 -2.09 14.10 -10.18
C SER A 245 -1.05 14.35 -9.11
N CYS A 246 -1.35 14.08 -7.83
CA CYS A 246 -0.38 14.19 -6.75
C CYS A 246 0.72 13.14 -6.92
N ILE A 247 0.36 11.87 -7.10
CA ILE A 247 1.33 10.76 -7.20
C ILE A 247 2.27 10.91 -8.39
N LEU A 248 1.76 11.34 -9.54
CA LEU A 248 2.59 11.58 -10.73
C LEU A 248 3.58 12.75 -10.57
N ARG A 249 3.38 13.64 -9.59
CA ARG A 249 4.24 14.79 -9.31
C ARG A 249 5.15 14.58 -8.10
N THR A 250 5.06 13.44 -7.44
CA THR A 250 5.85 13.11 -6.26
C THR A 250 7.29 12.72 -6.67
N PRO A 251 8.32 13.12 -5.91
CA PRO A 251 9.71 12.72 -6.20
C PRO A 251 9.92 11.20 -6.15
N LEU A 252 10.93 10.71 -6.88
CA LEU A 252 11.32 9.30 -6.90
C LEU A 252 11.59 8.71 -5.51
N SER A 253 12.13 9.51 -4.59
CA SER A 253 12.39 9.10 -3.20
C SER A 253 11.14 8.59 -2.47
N PHE A 254 9.95 9.06 -2.82
CA PHE A 254 8.71 8.55 -2.25
C PHE A 254 8.45 7.10 -2.66
N PHE A 255 8.79 6.72 -3.89
CA PHE A 255 8.57 5.38 -4.43
C PHE A 255 9.61 4.37 -3.92
N ASP A 256 10.80 4.85 -3.53
CA ASP A 256 11.82 4.00 -2.89
C ASP A 256 11.44 3.66 -1.44
N VAL A 257 10.75 4.60 -0.76
CA VAL A 257 10.31 4.45 0.64
C VAL A 257 8.93 3.79 0.76
N THR A 258 8.06 3.98 -0.23
CA THR A 258 6.67 3.52 -0.19
C THR A 258 6.50 2.25 -1.01
N PRO A 259 6.09 1.12 -0.41
CA PRO A 259 5.85 -0.10 -1.15
C PRO A 259 4.77 0.10 -2.22
N LEU A 260 5.02 -0.42 -3.42
CA LEU A 260 4.07 -0.35 -4.54
C LEU A 260 2.69 -0.92 -4.16
N GLY A 261 2.66 -1.98 -3.34
CA GLY A 261 1.42 -2.56 -2.84
C GLY A 261 0.56 -1.59 -2.02
N ARG A 262 1.17 -0.66 -1.28
CA ARG A 262 0.45 0.36 -0.50
C ARG A 262 -0.25 1.35 -1.42
N ILE A 263 0.46 1.84 -2.44
CA ILE A 263 -0.09 2.74 -3.45
C ILE A 263 -1.26 2.06 -4.18
N LEU A 264 -1.07 0.80 -4.59
CA LEU A 264 -2.11 0.04 -5.27
C LEU A 264 -3.35 -0.18 -4.38
N ASN A 265 -3.15 -0.48 -3.09
CA ASN A 265 -4.27 -0.66 -2.17
C ASN A 265 -5.08 0.63 -1.97
N ARG A 266 -4.42 1.80 -1.99
CA ARG A 266 -5.08 3.11 -1.93
C ARG A 266 -5.94 3.36 -3.17
N PHE A 267 -5.44 3.06 -4.36
CA PHE A 267 -6.18 3.19 -5.62
C PHE A 267 -7.32 2.18 -5.79
N ASN A 268 -7.23 1.01 -5.16
CA ASN A 268 -8.22 -0.05 -5.34
C ASN A 268 -9.17 -0.14 -4.15
N ARG A 269 -8.70 -0.66 -3.01
CA ARG A 269 -9.55 -0.99 -1.86
C ARG A 269 -10.13 0.26 -1.21
N ASP A 270 -9.35 1.32 -1.04
CA ASP A 270 -9.84 2.52 -0.38
C ASP A 270 -10.78 3.32 -1.29
N PHE A 271 -10.49 3.36 -2.59
CA PHE A 271 -11.40 3.96 -3.57
C PHE A 271 -12.72 3.20 -3.69
N GLU A 272 -12.72 1.87 -3.62
CA GLU A 272 -13.96 1.09 -3.55
C GLU A 272 -14.84 1.52 -2.37
N GLN A 273 -14.24 1.77 -1.20
CA GLN A 273 -14.98 2.28 -0.04
C GLN A 273 -15.54 3.69 -0.28
N ILE A 274 -14.78 4.55 -0.95
CA ILE A 274 -15.19 5.92 -1.27
C ILE A 274 -16.32 5.94 -2.31
N ASP A 275 -16.28 5.02 -3.28
CA ASP A 275 -17.21 4.98 -4.41
C ASP A 275 -18.53 4.29 -4.05
N VAL A 276 -18.47 3.28 -3.17
CA VAL A 276 -19.63 2.43 -2.86
C VAL A 276 -20.12 2.64 -1.43
N ARG A 277 -19.22 2.52 -0.44
CA ARG A 277 -19.62 2.43 0.97
C ARG A 277 -20.00 3.78 1.56
N ILE A 278 -19.18 4.80 1.36
CA ILE A 278 -19.45 6.16 1.89
C ILE A 278 -20.78 6.71 1.36
N PRO A 279 -21.08 6.64 0.04
CA PRO A 279 -22.34 7.16 -0.51
C PRO A 279 -23.56 6.42 0.03
N TRP A 280 -23.46 5.10 0.17
CA TRP A 280 -24.51 4.29 0.78
C TRP A 280 -24.78 4.74 2.22
N CYS A 281 -23.74 4.77 3.07
CA CYS A 281 -23.89 5.14 4.48
C CYS A 281 -24.40 6.59 4.64
N LEU A 282 -23.89 7.52 3.83
CA LEU A 282 -24.31 8.91 3.86
C LEU A 282 -25.78 9.07 3.45
N GLY A 283 -26.20 8.37 2.39
CA GLY A 283 -27.58 8.41 1.91
C GLY A 283 -28.56 7.86 2.91
N GLU A 284 -28.28 6.68 3.46
CA GLU A 284 -29.08 6.06 4.51
C GLU A 284 -29.16 6.96 5.75
N ALA A 285 -28.03 7.51 6.21
CA ALA A 285 -28.01 8.40 7.36
C ALA A 285 -28.85 9.66 7.12
N LEU A 286 -28.69 10.32 5.96
CA LEU A 286 -29.46 11.52 5.62
C LEU A 286 -30.96 11.23 5.55
N PHE A 287 -31.36 10.14 4.90
CA PHE A 287 -32.77 9.75 4.77
C PHE A 287 -33.39 9.49 6.15
N HIS A 288 -32.73 8.69 6.99
CA HIS A 288 -33.23 8.33 8.31
C HIS A 288 -33.22 9.52 9.29
N ILE A 289 -32.25 10.43 9.22
CA ILE A 289 -32.24 11.64 10.05
C ILE A 289 -33.45 12.52 9.70
N ILE A 290 -33.73 12.73 8.41
CA ILE A 290 -34.88 13.52 7.97
C ILE A 290 -36.19 12.85 8.40
N TYR A 291 -36.33 11.55 8.16
CA TYR A 291 -37.50 10.76 8.57
C TYR A 291 -37.72 10.76 10.09
N PHE A 292 -36.65 10.65 10.87
CA PHE A 292 -36.72 10.74 12.33
C PHE A 292 -37.23 12.10 12.81
N LEU A 293 -36.64 13.20 12.30
CA LEU A 293 -37.09 14.55 12.63
C LEU A 293 -38.57 14.75 12.27
N TYR A 294 -39.00 14.13 11.17
CA TYR A 294 -40.36 14.19 10.71
C TYR A 294 -41.35 13.43 11.61
N ILE A 295 -41.06 12.19 11.99
CA ILE A 295 -41.89 11.43 12.96
C ILE A 295 -42.02 12.21 14.27
N VAL A 296 -40.91 12.76 14.77
CA VAL A 296 -40.93 13.56 16.01
C VAL A 296 -41.87 14.76 15.85
N ALA A 297 -41.82 15.48 14.72
CA ALA A 297 -42.71 16.61 14.47
C ALA A 297 -44.19 16.22 14.48
N ILE A 298 -44.56 15.09 13.86
CA ILE A 298 -45.94 14.60 13.82
C ILE A 298 -46.42 14.19 15.22
N VAL A 299 -45.60 13.44 15.96
CA VAL A 299 -45.98 12.97 17.30
C VAL A 299 -46.18 14.14 18.25
N VAL A 300 -45.30 15.15 18.20
CA VAL A 300 -45.43 16.38 18.98
C VAL A 300 -46.71 17.14 18.61
N TYR A 301 -47.03 17.23 17.31
CA TYR A 301 -48.26 17.87 16.83
C TYR A 301 -49.52 17.15 17.33
N MET A 302 -49.53 15.81 17.30
CA MET A 302 -50.67 15.00 17.72
C MET A 302 -50.87 14.99 19.24
N ASN A 303 -49.77 14.90 20.01
CA ASN A 303 -49.83 14.88 21.46
C ASN A 303 -48.53 15.39 22.10
N ALA A 304 -48.58 16.61 22.65
CA ALA A 304 -47.44 17.25 23.29
C ALA A 304 -46.86 16.45 24.47
N TYR A 305 -47.65 15.60 25.16
CA TYR A 305 -47.15 14.77 26.25
C TYR A 305 -46.25 13.62 25.77
N MET A 306 -46.43 13.15 24.54
CA MET A 306 -45.58 12.10 23.94
C MET A 306 -44.14 12.57 23.68
N THR A 307 -43.90 13.88 23.70
CA THR A 307 -42.55 14.47 23.64
C THR A 307 -41.66 13.99 24.77
N ILE A 308 -42.21 13.79 25.97
CA ILE A 308 -41.46 13.32 27.14
C ILE A 308 -40.97 11.88 26.92
N LEU A 309 -41.81 11.03 26.31
CA LEU A 309 -41.44 9.64 26.01
C LEU A 309 -40.33 9.57 24.94
N ILE A 310 -40.40 10.39 23.90
CA ILE A 310 -39.35 10.48 22.87
C ILE A 310 -38.02 10.91 23.49
N LEU A 311 -38.04 11.90 24.39
CA LEU A 311 -36.84 12.37 25.09
C LEU A 311 -36.19 11.24 25.91
N ILE A 312 -37.01 10.45 26.62
CA ILE A 312 -36.52 9.29 27.39
C ILE A 312 -35.84 8.27 26.45
N ILE A 313 -36.44 7.96 25.31
CA ILE A 313 -35.86 7.01 24.34
C ILE A 313 -34.53 7.53 23.79
N VAL A 314 -34.46 8.81 23.38
CA VAL A 314 -33.24 9.43 22.86
C VAL A 314 -32.12 9.42 23.91
N ILE A 315 -32.44 9.70 25.17
CA ILE A 315 -31.48 9.65 26.26
C ILE A 315 -30.95 8.22 26.46
N ASN A 316 -31.81 7.20 26.45
CA ASN A 316 -31.36 5.81 26.57
C ASN A 316 -30.44 5.41 25.40
N LEU A 317 -30.80 5.76 24.16
CA LEU A 317 -29.94 5.51 22.99
C LEU A 317 -28.59 6.21 23.08
N PHE A 318 -28.56 7.44 23.62
CA PHE A 318 -27.31 8.17 23.83
C PHE A 318 -26.42 7.49 24.88
N VAL A 319 -27.01 7.04 25.99
CA VAL A 319 -26.30 6.28 27.03
C VAL A 319 -25.76 4.96 26.47
N ASP A 320 -26.56 4.22 25.71
CA ASP A 320 -26.13 2.98 25.06
C ASP A 320 -24.98 3.22 24.08
N PHE A 321 -25.04 4.30 23.29
CA PHE A 321 -23.99 4.67 22.34
C PHE A 321 -22.65 4.97 23.04
N GLU A 322 -22.66 5.79 24.09
CA GLU A 322 -21.43 6.08 24.87
C GLU A 322 -20.92 4.82 25.59
N THR A 323 -21.82 3.94 26.05
CA THR A 323 -21.42 2.65 26.65
C THR A 323 -20.71 1.77 25.63
N ILE A 324 -21.26 1.60 24.43
CA ILE A 324 -20.65 0.82 23.33
C ILE A 324 -19.30 1.42 22.91
N LYS A 325 -19.21 2.74 22.84
CA LYS A 325 -17.98 3.46 22.50
C LYS A 325 -16.91 3.24 23.56
N SER A 326 -17.26 3.29 24.84
CA SER A 326 -16.35 2.99 25.94
C SER A 326 -15.86 1.53 25.91
N PHE A 327 -16.74 0.57 25.57
CA PHE A 327 -16.41 -0.85 25.48
C PHE A 327 -15.43 -1.15 24.35
N LYS A 328 -15.66 -0.60 23.15
CA LYS A 328 -14.74 -0.73 22.01
C LYS A 328 -13.38 -0.07 22.29
N PHE A 329 -13.37 1.05 23.02
CA PHE A 329 -12.13 1.70 23.41
C PHE A 329 -11.34 0.84 24.42
N HIS A 330 -11.99 0.21 25.38
CA HIS A 330 -11.32 -0.69 26.34
C HIS A 330 -10.71 -1.92 25.66
N HIS A 331 -11.44 -2.58 24.76
CA HIS A 331 -10.93 -3.79 24.09
C HIS A 331 -9.72 -3.49 23.19
N SER A 332 -9.74 -2.34 22.50
CA SER A 332 -8.62 -1.92 21.64
C SER A 332 -7.37 -1.52 22.42
N VAL A 333 -7.47 -1.22 23.72
CA VAL A 333 -6.33 -0.90 24.58
C VAL A 333 -5.75 -2.15 25.25
N THR A 334 -6.55 -3.20 25.45
CA THR A 334 -6.08 -4.49 26.01
C THR A 334 -5.41 -5.42 25.00
N ASP A 335 -5.60 -5.20 23.69
CA ASP A 335 -4.94 -5.96 22.61
C ASP A 335 -3.58 -5.36 22.18
N LEU A 336 -3.10 -4.33 22.89
CA LEU A 336 -1.81 -3.66 22.76
C LEU A 336 -0.93 -3.99 23.97
#